data_AF-A0A534HT10-F1
#
_entry.id   AF-A0A534HT10-F1
#
_cell.length_a   1.000
_cell.length_b   1.000
_cell.length_c   1.000
_cell.angle_alpha   90.00
_cell.angle_beta   90.00
_cell.angle_gamma   90.00
#
_symmetry.space_group_name_H-M   'P 1'
#
loop_
_entity.id
_entity.type
_entity.pdbx_description
1 polymer ?
#
loop_
_entity_poly.entity_id
_entity_poly.type
_entity_poly.pdbx_seq_one_letter_code
_entity_poly.pdbx_strand_id
1 'polypeptide(L)'
;MGGTVEAKKWLREAAKYLLHGTLFAIVTDVFAIFWAFIFLFLAIIGSLLGIILGFVLLFVFMGFANSIVTGLLWFPVRKGFWIYLAQGFLLGIAIVVIELLPLLLFVSELTALDLTGRILLQIVLFILYAFIDGYLGKAIGGIWKEARVRAALGVSRLRPVPEFVPETKNPDGLRCPRCNGVRLVVETDRSAYCIDCRRGIHPSTWRATTS
;
A
#
# COMPACT_ATOMS: atom_id res chain seq x y z
N MET A 1 -5.77 35.57 3.24
CA MET A 1 -5.42 34.73 4.41
C MET A 1 -5.34 33.22 4.12
N GLY A 2 -5.56 32.72 2.89
CA GLY A 2 -5.46 31.27 2.58
C GLY A 2 -4.03 30.70 2.48
N GLY A 3 -3.03 31.52 2.14
CA GLY A 3 -1.66 31.02 1.84
C GLY A 3 -0.92 30.41 3.04
N THR A 4 -1.21 30.80 4.27
CA THR A 4 -0.49 30.29 5.46
C THR A 4 -0.94 28.88 5.87
N VAL A 5 -2.18 28.50 5.57
CA VAL A 5 -2.72 27.17 5.88
C VAL A 5 -2.20 26.13 4.89
N GLU A 6 -2.16 26.48 3.60
CA GLU A 6 -1.62 25.60 2.57
C GLU A 6 -0.12 25.35 2.76
N ALA A 7 0.67 26.40 3.05
CA ALA A 7 2.10 26.28 3.32
C ALA A 7 2.39 25.32 4.49
N LYS A 8 1.62 25.42 5.59
CA LYS A 8 1.76 24.51 6.74
C LYS A 8 1.44 23.05 6.39
N LYS A 9 0.46 22.82 5.51
CA LYS A 9 0.10 21.48 5.04
C LYS A 9 1.22 20.88 4.19
N TRP A 10 1.75 21.64 3.24
CA TRP A 10 2.87 21.21 2.40
C TRP A 10 4.12 20.92 3.22
N LEU A 11 4.46 21.79 4.17
CA LEU A 11 5.62 21.58 5.04
C LEU A 11 5.49 20.31 5.88
N ARG A 12 4.29 20.00 6.39
CA ARG A 12 4.03 18.78 7.15
C ARG A 12 4.20 17.53 6.28
N GLU A 13 3.68 17.54 5.05
CA GLU A 13 3.84 16.42 4.12
C GLU A 13 5.30 16.23 3.71
N ALA A 14 6.02 17.31 3.43
CA ALA A 14 7.46 17.29 3.15
C ALA A 14 8.24 16.70 4.33
N ALA A 15 7.98 17.16 5.56
CA ALA A 15 8.62 16.63 6.75
C ALA A 15 8.35 15.13 6.96
N LYS A 16 7.16 14.65 6.60
CA LYS A 16 6.84 13.21 6.63
C LYS A 16 7.64 12.40 5.61
N TYR A 17 7.85 12.92 4.40
CA TYR A 17 8.68 12.26 3.40
C TYR A 17 10.13 12.18 3.85
N LEU A 18 10.69 13.30 4.32
CA LEU A 18 12.04 13.33 4.87
C LEU A 18 12.20 12.33 6.02
N LEU A 19 11.27 12.34 6.99
CA LEU A 19 11.28 11.41 8.12
C LEU A 19 11.19 9.94 7.66
N HIS A 20 10.37 9.64 6.64
CA HIS A 20 10.27 8.30 6.08
C HIS A 20 11.61 7.84 5.50
N GLY A 21 12.21 8.62 4.59
CA GLY A 21 13.46 8.21 3.97
C GLY A 21 14.61 8.18 4.95
N THR A 22 14.69 9.10 5.93
CA THR A 22 15.71 9.02 6.99
C THR A 22 15.56 7.76 7.84
N LEU A 23 14.34 7.40 8.26
CA LEU A 23 14.11 6.16 9.02
C LEU A 23 14.44 4.92 8.18
N PHE A 24 14.07 4.94 6.91
CA PHE A 24 14.37 3.85 5.99
C PHE A 24 15.88 3.70 5.80
N ALA A 25 16.60 4.79 5.49
CA ALA A 25 18.05 4.84 5.32
C ALA A 25 18.80 4.31 6.56
N ILE A 26 18.42 4.74 7.77
CA ILE A 26 19.05 4.24 9.01
C ILE A 26 18.88 2.72 9.14
N VAL A 27 17.68 2.20 8.90
CA VAL A 27 17.39 0.76 9.00
C VAL A 27 18.14 -0.02 7.92
N THR A 28 18.19 0.49 6.69
CA THR A 28 18.90 -0.17 5.59
C THR A 28 20.41 -0.10 5.76
N ASP A 29 20.97 0.99 6.28
CA ASP A 29 22.43 1.13 6.50
C ASP A 29 22.93 0.15 7.55
N VAL A 30 22.25 0.09 8.70
CA VAL A 30 22.58 -0.88 9.77
C VAL A 30 22.53 -2.30 9.22
N PHE A 31 21.50 -2.60 8.42
CA PHE A 31 21.37 -3.92 7.81
C PHE A 31 22.41 -4.18 6.71
N ALA A 32 22.73 -3.19 5.89
CA ALA A 32 23.70 -3.29 4.81
C ALA A 32 25.10 -3.59 5.36
N ILE A 33 25.50 -2.98 6.48
CA ILE A 33 26.75 -3.29 7.18
C ILE A 33 26.77 -4.77 7.56
N PHE A 34 25.71 -5.27 8.21
CA PHE A 34 25.61 -6.68 8.59
C PHE A 34 25.64 -7.61 7.37
N TRP A 35 24.93 -7.25 6.30
CA TRP A 35 24.85 -8.05 5.07
C TRP A 35 26.15 -8.06 4.27
N ALA A 36 26.95 -6.99 4.32
CA ALA A 36 28.25 -6.92 3.68
C ALA A 36 29.21 -8.00 4.21
N PHE A 37 29.21 -8.25 5.53
CA PHE A 37 30.00 -9.34 6.13
C PHE A 37 29.54 -10.72 5.66
N ILE A 38 28.22 -10.93 5.58
CA ILE A 38 27.66 -12.20 5.10
C ILE A 38 28.02 -12.44 3.64
N PHE A 39 27.85 -11.44 2.77
CA PHE A 39 28.21 -11.55 1.36
C PHE A 39 29.72 -11.78 1.17
N LEU A 40 30.57 -11.10 1.94
CA LEU A 40 32.01 -11.31 1.89
C LEU A 40 32.37 -12.76 2.24
N PHE A 41 31.81 -13.30 3.31
CA PHE A 41 32.02 -14.69 3.71
C PHE A 41 31.54 -15.70 2.66
N LEU A 42 30.35 -15.49 2.10
CA LEU A 42 29.79 -16.35 1.06
C LEU A 42 30.61 -16.30 -0.23
N ALA A 43 31.15 -15.13 -0.58
CA ALA A 43 32.02 -14.95 -1.72
C ALA A 43 33.37 -15.67 -1.55
N ILE A 44 33.99 -15.60 -0.36
CA ILE A 44 35.26 -16.29 -0.05
C ILE A 44 35.11 -17.81 -0.21
N ILE A 45 33.97 -18.38 0.19
CA ILE A 45 33.69 -19.81 0.06
C ILE A 45 33.24 -20.19 -1.37
N GLY A 46 32.99 -19.21 -2.25
CA GLY A 46 32.55 -19.45 -3.62
C GLY A 46 31.10 -19.95 -3.73
N SER A 47 30.26 -19.67 -2.74
CA SER A 47 28.88 -20.16 -2.70
C SER A 47 27.93 -19.27 -3.53
N LEU A 48 27.83 -19.55 -4.83
CA LEU A 48 26.91 -18.82 -5.73
C LEU A 48 25.45 -18.91 -5.25
N LEU A 49 25.03 -20.10 -4.79
CA LEU A 49 23.69 -20.30 -4.20
C LEU A 49 23.50 -19.44 -2.94
N GLY A 50 24.53 -19.32 -2.10
CA GLY A 50 24.51 -18.45 -0.94
C GLY A 50 24.33 -16.99 -1.31
N ILE A 51 25.02 -16.50 -2.34
CA ILE A 51 24.89 -15.12 -2.82
C ILE A 51 23.46 -14.86 -3.32
N ILE A 52 22.91 -15.75 -4.15
CA ILE A 52 21.53 -15.60 -4.66
C ILE A 52 20.53 -15.56 -3.49
N LEU A 53 20.67 -16.47 -2.53
CA LEU A 53 19.80 -16.50 -1.35
C LEU A 53 19.97 -15.23 -0.50
N GLY A 54 21.20 -14.72 -0.37
CA GLY A 54 21.50 -13.47 0.30
C GLY A 54 20.78 -12.28 -0.32
N PHE A 55 20.71 -12.20 -1.66
CA PHE A 55 19.94 -11.16 -2.36
C PHE A 55 18.44 -11.31 -2.16
N VAL A 56 17.89 -12.52 -2.23
CA VAL A 56 16.46 -12.76 -1.97
C VAL A 56 16.09 -12.29 -0.56
N LEU A 57 16.89 -12.64 0.43
CA LEU A 57 16.68 -12.22 1.82
C LEU A 57 16.86 -10.70 2.00
N LEU A 58 17.83 -10.09 1.31
CA LEU A 58 18.01 -8.63 1.31
C LEU A 58 16.75 -7.92 0.83
N PHE A 59 16.17 -8.37 -0.29
CA PHE A 59 14.94 -7.77 -0.81
C PHE A 59 13.74 -8.01 0.12
N VAL A 60 13.60 -9.20 0.70
CA VAL A 60 12.56 -9.43 1.72
C VAL A 60 12.70 -8.45 2.88
N PHE A 61 13.94 -8.23 3.36
CA PHE A 61 14.20 -7.29 4.44
C PHE A 61 13.87 -5.85 4.04
N MET A 62 14.32 -5.38 2.88
CA MET A 62 14.01 -4.04 2.38
C MET A 62 12.50 -3.81 2.27
N GLY A 63 11.75 -4.77 1.71
CA GLY A 63 10.29 -4.65 1.62
C GLY A 63 9.61 -4.69 2.98
N PHE A 64 10.14 -5.47 3.92
CA PHE A 64 9.66 -5.50 5.30
C PHE A 64 9.90 -4.17 6.03
N ALA A 65 11.11 -3.62 5.94
CA ALA A 65 11.46 -2.32 6.51
C ALA A 65 10.57 -1.21 5.93
N ASN A 66 10.43 -1.16 4.60
CA ASN A 66 9.53 -0.19 3.95
C ASN A 66 8.07 -0.34 4.40
N SER A 67 7.59 -1.58 4.56
CA SER A 67 6.23 -1.85 5.07
C SER A 67 6.03 -1.34 6.50
N ILE A 68 7.03 -1.47 7.38
CA ILE A 68 7.00 -0.92 8.75
C ILE A 68 6.94 0.60 8.70
N VAL A 69 7.89 1.26 8.02
CA VAL A 69 7.97 2.73 7.97
C VAL A 69 6.73 3.31 7.31
N THR A 70 6.23 2.68 6.23
CA THR A 70 4.96 3.07 5.57
C THR A 70 3.77 2.92 6.52
N GLY A 71 3.70 1.80 7.26
CA GLY A 71 2.67 1.55 8.26
C GLY A 71 2.64 2.58 9.38
N LEU A 72 3.81 3.05 9.83
CA LEU A 72 3.95 4.04 10.90
C LEU A 72 3.56 5.45 10.46
N LEU A 73 3.95 5.88 9.24
CA LEU A 73 3.83 7.27 8.83
C LEU A 73 2.63 7.57 7.91
N TRP A 74 2.18 6.56 7.15
CA TRP A 74 1.26 6.75 6.02
C TRP A 74 0.00 5.90 6.12
N PHE A 75 0.12 4.57 6.00
CA PHE A 75 -1.01 3.64 5.96
C PHE A 75 -0.53 2.19 6.10
N PRO A 76 -1.37 1.27 6.61
CA PRO A 76 -1.00 -0.14 6.71
C PRO A 76 -0.86 -0.78 5.33
N VAL A 77 0.22 -1.55 5.20
CA VAL A 77 0.61 -2.28 4.00
C VAL A 77 0.36 -3.77 4.21
N ARG A 78 -0.11 -4.47 3.17
CA ARG A 78 -0.33 -5.92 3.24
C ARG A 78 0.96 -6.64 3.60
N LYS A 79 0.85 -7.62 4.49
CA LYS A 79 1.96 -8.44 5.00
C LYS A 79 2.05 -9.77 4.25
N GLY A 80 3.27 -10.32 4.16
CA GLY A 80 3.52 -11.67 3.64
C GLY A 80 4.87 -11.76 2.95
N PHE A 81 5.53 -12.92 3.03
CA PHE A 81 6.88 -13.13 2.50
C PHE A 81 7.02 -12.67 1.03
N TRP A 82 6.13 -13.14 0.15
CA TRP A 82 6.13 -12.78 -1.27
C TRP A 82 5.82 -11.29 -1.53
N ILE A 83 5.04 -10.67 -0.64
CA ILE A 83 4.74 -9.24 -0.74
C ILE A 83 5.97 -8.41 -0.36
N TYR A 84 6.68 -8.81 0.70
CA TYR A 84 7.93 -8.15 1.09
C TYR A 84 9.01 -8.33 0.03
N LEU A 85 9.16 -9.53 -0.53
CA LEU A 85 10.08 -9.77 -1.64
C LEU A 85 9.80 -8.85 -2.84
N ALA A 86 8.54 -8.79 -3.29
CA ALA A 86 8.15 -7.95 -4.43
C ALA A 86 8.37 -6.44 -4.14
N GLN A 87 8.03 -5.98 -2.93
CA GLN A 87 8.27 -4.60 -2.54
C GLN A 87 9.74 -4.24 -2.50
N GLY A 88 10.57 -5.06 -1.83
CA GLY A 88 11.99 -4.76 -1.74
C GLY A 88 12.72 -4.94 -3.05
N PHE A 89 12.26 -5.83 -3.93
CA PHE A 89 12.81 -5.93 -5.28
C PHE A 89 12.53 -4.66 -6.11
N LEU A 90 11.28 -4.16 -6.11
CA LEU A 90 10.96 -2.89 -6.79
C LEU A 90 11.70 -1.71 -6.18
N LEU A 91 11.81 -1.66 -4.85
CA LEU A 91 12.51 -0.61 -4.14
C LEU A 91 14.02 -0.66 -4.43
N GLY A 92 14.61 -1.86 -4.47
CA GLY A 92 15.99 -2.07 -4.87
C GLY A 92 16.27 -1.60 -6.29
N ILE A 93 15.39 -1.91 -7.25
CA ILE A 93 15.49 -1.37 -8.62
C ILE A 93 15.42 0.16 -8.60
N ALA A 94 14.46 0.74 -7.87
CA ALA A 94 14.30 2.18 -7.80
C ALA A 94 15.55 2.87 -7.23
N ILE A 95 16.10 2.36 -6.14
CA ILE A 95 17.33 2.87 -5.51
C ILE A 95 18.53 2.74 -6.46
N VAL A 96 18.69 1.58 -7.12
CA VAL A 96 19.79 1.39 -8.08
C VAL A 96 19.71 2.40 -9.23
N VAL A 97 18.52 2.62 -9.77
CA VAL A 97 18.33 3.52 -10.93
C VAL A 97 18.42 5.00 -10.53
N ILE A 98 17.88 5.37 -9.37
CA ILE A 98 17.74 6.78 -8.96
C ILE A 98 18.94 7.28 -8.16
N GLU A 99 19.60 6.42 -7.39
CA GLU A 99 20.70 6.83 -6.51
C GLU A 99 22.04 6.29 -6.98
N LEU A 100 22.14 4.97 -7.18
CA LEU A 100 23.42 4.32 -7.48
C LEU A 100 23.92 4.70 -8.88
N LEU A 101 23.05 4.69 -9.89
CA LEU A 101 23.45 4.99 -11.26
C LEU A 101 23.99 6.42 -11.42
N PRO A 102 23.31 7.49 -10.93
CA PRO A 102 23.91 8.82 -10.94
C PRO A 102 25.22 8.90 -10.16
N LEU A 103 25.30 8.28 -8.97
CA LEU A 103 26.53 8.27 -8.19
C LEU A 103 27.71 7.66 -8.96
N LEU A 104 27.48 6.58 -9.71
CA LEU A 104 28.49 5.94 -10.55
C LEU A 104 28.90 6.82 -11.74
N LEU A 105 27.95 7.54 -12.36
CA LEU A 105 28.22 8.41 -13.50
C LEU A 105 29.01 9.67 -13.14
N PHE A 106 28.91 10.15 -11.90
CA PHE A 106 29.54 11.39 -11.44
C PHE A 106 30.68 11.18 -10.41
N VAL A 107 31.17 9.95 -10.26
CA VAL A 107 32.17 9.61 -9.22
C VAL A 107 33.51 10.35 -9.42
N SER A 108 33.90 10.61 -10.68
CA SER A 108 35.10 11.36 -11.03
C SER A 108 35.04 12.81 -10.55
N GLU A 109 33.89 13.45 -10.71
CA GLU A 109 33.63 14.83 -10.35
C GLU A 109 33.53 14.98 -8.83
N LEU A 110 32.88 14.01 -8.18
CA LEU A 110 32.76 13.91 -6.72
C LEU A 110 34.13 13.80 -6.04
N THR A 111 35.06 13.04 -6.63
CA THR A 111 36.40 12.82 -6.08
C THR A 111 37.36 13.98 -6.31
N ALA A 112 37.06 14.87 -7.27
CA ALA A 112 37.84 16.09 -7.55
C ALA A 112 37.63 17.22 -6.52
N LEU A 113 36.58 17.14 -5.70
CA LEU A 113 36.31 18.11 -4.63
C LEU A 113 37.28 17.97 -3.46
N ASP A 114 37.57 19.09 -2.79
CA ASP A 114 38.32 19.09 -1.54
C ASP A 114 37.51 18.43 -0.40
N LEU A 115 38.11 18.29 0.79
CA LEU A 115 37.44 17.62 1.92
C LEU A 115 36.14 18.35 2.32
N THR A 116 36.18 19.67 2.39
CA THR A 116 35.03 20.49 2.77
C THR A 116 33.90 20.37 1.75
N GLY A 117 34.22 20.48 0.46
CA GLY A 117 33.26 20.33 -0.63
C GLY A 117 32.60 18.95 -0.64
N ARG A 118 33.38 17.88 -0.39
CA ARG A 118 32.84 16.51 -0.28
C ARG A 118 31.87 16.35 0.89
N ILE A 119 32.21 16.87 2.07
CA ILE A 119 31.32 16.80 3.24
C ILE A 119 30.02 17.56 3.00
N LEU A 120 30.10 18.79 2.48
CA LEU A 120 28.92 19.60 2.18
C LEU A 120 28.02 18.92 1.15
N LEU A 121 28.61 18.39 0.07
CA LEU A 121 27.87 17.68 -0.95
C LEU A 121 27.23 16.40 -0.42
N GLN A 122 27.92 15.63 0.43
CA GLN A 122 27.37 14.44 1.07
C GLN A 122 26.14 14.77 1.93
N ILE A 123 26.17 15.87 2.69
CA ILE A 123 25.03 16.31 3.52
C ILE A 123 23.85 16.69 2.61
N VAL A 124 24.09 17.46 1.55
CA VAL A 124 23.05 17.88 0.60
C VAL A 124 22.43 16.66 -0.10
N LEU A 125 23.25 15.74 -0.59
CA LEU A 125 22.80 14.51 -1.22
C LEU A 125 22.02 13.63 -0.24
N PHE A 126 22.48 13.49 1.00
CA PHE A 126 21.74 12.73 2.02
C PHE A 126 20.34 13.29 2.26
N ILE A 127 20.19 14.61 2.41
CA ILE A 127 18.88 15.24 2.59
C ILE A 127 18.01 15.02 1.35
N LEU A 128 18.56 15.23 0.15
CA LEU A 128 17.83 15.09 -1.10
C LEU A 128 17.36 13.64 -1.32
N TYR A 129 18.25 12.67 -1.15
CA TYR A 129 17.93 11.25 -1.30
C TYR A 129 16.97 10.76 -0.22
N ALA A 130 17.08 11.22 1.03
CA ALA A 130 16.08 10.91 2.05
C ALA A 130 14.66 11.41 1.67
N PHE A 131 14.53 12.56 1.00
CA PHE A 131 13.23 12.97 0.46
C PHE A 131 12.74 12.04 -0.66
N ILE A 132 13.63 11.69 -1.59
CA ILE A 132 13.34 10.81 -2.74
C ILE A 132 12.94 9.41 -2.25
N ASP A 133 13.72 8.81 -1.36
CA ASP A 133 13.44 7.52 -0.73
C ASP A 133 12.12 7.50 0.01
N GLY A 134 11.82 8.56 0.78
CA GLY A 134 10.53 8.68 1.45
C GLY A 134 9.37 8.68 0.46
N TYR A 135 9.54 9.34 -0.69
CA TYR A 135 8.55 9.34 -1.77
C TYR A 135 8.42 7.96 -2.44
N LEU A 136 9.54 7.34 -2.80
CA LEU A 136 9.58 6.01 -3.43
C LEU A 136 8.98 4.94 -2.52
N GLY A 137 9.36 4.91 -1.25
CA GLY A 137 8.86 3.98 -0.25
C GLY A 137 7.35 4.04 -0.10
N LYS A 138 6.79 5.27 0.01
CA LYS A 138 5.34 5.50 0.04
C LYS A 138 4.66 5.08 -1.27
N ALA A 139 5.23 5.45 -2.42
CA ALA A 139 4.64 5.15 -3.72
C ALA A 139 4.56 3.64 -3.96
N ILE A 140 5.66 2.92 -3.71
CA ILE A 140 5.75 1.47 -3.83
C ILE A 140 4.84 0.80 -2.80
N GLY A 141 4.87 1.22 -1.53
CA GLY A 141 3.99 0.70 -0.48
C GLY A 141 2.49 0.89 -0.81
N GLY A 142 2.16 1.96 -1.54
CA GLY A 142 0.81 2.26 -2.03
C GLY A 142 0.19 1.16 -2.90
N ILE A 143 1.00 0.44 -3.68
CA ILE A 143 0.57 -0.67 -4.53
C ILE A 143 -0.02 -1.81 -3.68
N TRP A 144 0.54 -2.02 -2.47
CA TRP A 144 0.13 -3.05 -1.51
C TRP A 144 -0.69 -2.52 -0.33
N LYS A 145 -1.27 -1.32 -0.43
CA LYS A 145 -2.19 -0.78 0.58
C LYS A 145 -3.31 -1.77 0.91
N GLU A 146 -3.63 -1.97 2.19
CA GLU A 146 -4.66 -2.91 2.64
C GLU A 146 -6.06 -2.58 2.08
N ALA A 147 -6.85 -3.62 1.78
CA ALA A 147 -8.16 -3.49 1.15
C ALA A 147 -9.16 -2.70 2.00
N ARG A 148 -9.10 -2.82 3.34
CA ARG A 148 -9.94 -2.04 4.27
C ARG A 148 -9.69 -0.53 4.12
N VAL A 149 -8.43 -0.15 3.93
CA VAL A 149 -8.06 1.26 3.69
C VAL A 149 -8.47 1.70 2.28
N ARG A 150 -8.38 0.83 1.27
CA ARG A 150 -8.92 1.16 -0.08
C ARG A 150 -10.43 1.38 -0.06
N ALA A 151 -11.16 0.59 0.73
CA ALA A 151 -12.59 0.75 0.93
C ALA A 151 -12.91 2.07 1.66
N ALA A 152 -12.18 2.40 2.73
CA ALA A 152 -12.34 3.66 3.45
C ALA A 152 -11.99 4.91 2.60
N LEU A 153 -11.05 4.79 1.68
CA LEU A 153 -10.65 5.87 0.76
C LEU A 153 -11.54 5.98 -0.49
N GLY A 154 -12.59 5.14 -0.62
CA GLY A 154 -13.43 5.12 -1.82
C GLY A 154 -12.72 4.64 -3.09
N VAL A 155 -11.50 4.11 -2.98
CA VAL A 155 -10.68 3.60 -4.10
C VAL A 155 -10.99 2.15 -4.42
N SER A 156 -11.89 1.52 -3.66
CA SER A 156 -12.55 0.31 -4.13
C SER A 156 -13.30 0.67 -5.41
N ARG A 157 -12.70 0.33 -6.57
CA ARG A 157 -13.51 -0.23 -7.65
C ARG A 157 -14.37 -1.25 -6.93
N LEU A 158 -15.65 -0.94 -6.78
CA LEU A 158 -16.65 -1.90 -6.40
C LEU A 158 -16.33 -3.09 -7.29
N ARG A 159 -15.75 -4.17 -6.74
CA ARG A 159 -16.18 -5.47 -7.23
C ARG A 159 -17.69 -5.31 -7.16
N PRO A 160 -18.44 -5.40 -8.28
CA PRO A 160 -19.87 -5.48 -8.15
C PRO A 160 -20.06 -6.51 -7.05
N VAL A 161 -20.64 -6.10 -5.92
CA VAL A 161 -21.20 -7.06 -4.98
C VAL A 161 -21.96 -7.94 -5.94
N PRO A 162 -21.56 -9.23 -6.14
CA PRO A 162 -22.20 -10.07 -7.14
C PRO A 162 -23.66 -9.85 -6.87
N GLU A 163 -24.35 -9.22 -7.83
CA GLU A 163 -25.69 -8.71 -7.60
C GLU A 163 -26.39 -9.93 -7.08
N PHE A 164 -26.67 -9.94 -5.77
CA PHE A 164 -27.38 -11.04 -5.18
C PHE A 164 -28.72 -10.78 -5.81
N VAL A 165 -28.95 -11.45 -6.93
CA VAL A 165 -30.25 -11.67 -7.51
C VAL A 165 -30.72 -12.82 -6.64
N PRO A 166 -31.32 -12.56 -5.45
CA PRO A 166 -31.99 -13.61 -4.74
C PRO A 166 -32.94 -14.21 -5.77
N GLU A 167 -32.74 -15.49 -6.06
CA GLU A 167 -33.68 -16.25 -6.85
C GLU A 167 -35.06 -15.97 -6.23
N THR A 168 -35.94 -15.36 -7.02
CA THR A 168 -37.19 -14.81 -6.49
C THR A 168 -38.01 -15.95 -5.91
N LYS A 169 -38.03 -16.07 -4.58
CA LYS A 169 -38.88 -17.01 -3.85
C LYS A 169 -40.18 -16.29 -3.51
N ASN A 170 -41.11 -16.31 -4.44
CA ASN A 170 -42.48 -15.83 -4.24
C ASN A 170 -43.48 -16.97 -4.51
N PRO A 171 -43.48 -18.03 -3.67
CA PRO A 171 -44.29 -19.24 -3.91
C PRO A 171 -45.79 -18.94 -3.94
N ASP A 172 -46.22 -17.91 -3.20
CA ASP A 172 -47.63 -17.57 -3.00
C ASP A 172 -48.14 -16.52 -4.00
N GLY A 173 -47.32 -16.11 -4.99
CA GLY A 173 -47.72 -15.11 -5.98
C GLY A 173 -48.08 -13.74 -5.39
N LEU A 174 -47.51 -13.41 -4.23
CA LEU A 174 -47.80 -12.18 -3.50
C LEU A 174 -47.40 -10.94 -4.30
N ARG A 175 -48.11 -9.83 -4.08
CA ARG A 175 -47.80 -8.51 -4.67
C ARG A 175 -47.46 -7.53 -3.56
N CYS A 176 -46.40 -6.75 -3.73
CA CYS A 176 -45.99 -5.76 -2.74
C CYS A 176 -47.15 -4.78 -2.44
N PRO A 177 -47.57 -4.60 -1.17
CA PRO A 177 -48.69 -3.72 -0.84
C PRO A 177 -48.40 -2.23 -1.05
N ARG A 178 -47.14 -1.87 -1.34
CA ARG A 178 -46.71 -0.47 -1.58
C ARG A 178 -46.61 -0.12 -3.06
N CYS A 179 -46.02 -0.98 -3.88
CA CYS A 179 -45.77 -0.70 -5.30
C CYS A 179 -46.46 -1.67 -6.27
N ASN A 180 -47.20 -2.65 -5.75
CA ASN A 180 -47.85 -3.72 -6.52
C ASN A 180 -46.89 -4.63 -7.32
N GLY A 181 -45.58 -4.58 -7.03
CA GLY A 181 -44.53 -5.38 -7.67
C GLY A 181 -44.59 -6.86 -7.30
N VAL A 182 -44.21 -7.73 -8.23
CA VAL A 182 -44.26 -9.21 -8.09
C VAL A 182 -42.91 -9.83 -7.74
N ARG A 183 -41.81 -9.06 -7.86
CA ARG A 183 -40.46 -9.52 -7.55
C ARG A 183 -40.22 -9.40 -6.05
N LEU A 184 -40.57 -10.46 -5.35
CA LEU A 184 -40.46 -10.59 -3.89
C LEU A 184 -39.49 -11.71 -3.52
N VAL A 185 -38.78 -11.52 -2.41
CA VAL A 185 -38.06 -12.56 -1.69
C VAL A 185 -38.79 -12.76 -0.38
N VAL A 186 -39.52 -13.86 -0.26
CA VAL A 186 -40.32 -14.18 0.92
C VAL A 186 -39.51 -15.12 1.82
N GLU A 187 -39.34 -14.74 3.08
CA GLU A 187 -38.72 -15.58 4.11
C GLU A 187 -39.74 -16.52 4.76
N THR A 188 -39.26 -17.51 5.51
CA THR A 188 -40.10 -18.52 6.16
C THR A 188 -41.07 -17.95 7.20
N ASP A 189 -40.77 -16.78 7.76
CA ASP A 189 -41.62 -16.06 8.70
C ASP A 189 -42.70 -15.18 8.02
N ARG A 190 -42.82 -15.27 6.68
CA ARG A 190 -43.66 -14.41 5.81
C ARG A 190 -43.26 -12.94 5.78
N SER A 191 -42.11 -12.58 6.33
CA SER A 191 -41.50 -11.30 5.98
C SER A 191 -41.06 -11.38 4.52
N ALA A 192 -41.08 -10.25 3.81
CA ALA A 192 -40.59 -10.24 2.44
C ALA A 192 -39.84 -8.97 2.12
N TYR A 193 -38.94 -9.07 1.16
CA TYR A 193 -38.27 -7.94 0.56
C TYR A 193 -38.76 -7.74 -0.87
N CYS A 194 -39.26 -6.55 -1.19
CA CYS A 194 -39.65 -6.22 -2.56
C CYS A 194 -38.48 -5.63 -3.34
N ILE A 195 -38.09 -6.33 -4.41
CA ILE A 195 -36.99 -5.92 -5.30
C ILE A 195 -37.37 -4.65 -6.06
N ASP A 196 -38.64 -4.50 -6.46
CA ASP A 196 -39.12 -3.36 -7.25
C ASP A 196 -39.04 -2.03 -6.50
N CYS A 197 -39.44 -1.99 -5.22
CA CYS A 197 -39.42 -0.76 -4.41
C CYS A 197 -38.30 -0.69 -3.36
N ARG A 198 -37.47 -1.74 -3.26
CA ARG A 198 -36.36 -1.87 -2.30
C ARG A 198 -36.78 -1.64 -0.85
N ARG A 199 -37.90 -2.23 -0.44
CA ARG A 199 -38.41 -2.12 0.95
C ARG A 199 -38.77 -3.49 1.52
N GLY A 200 -38.49 -3.66 2.81
CA GLY A 200 -39.01 -4.76 3.60
C GLY A 200 -40.51 -4.63 3.86
N ILE A 201 -41.19 -5.76 3.92
CA ILE A 201 -42.62 -5.96 4.12
C ILE A 201 -42.75 -6.86 5.35
N HIS A 202 -43.41 -6.36 6.39
CA HIS A 202 -43.66 -7.11 7.61
C HIS A 202 -44.87 -8.04 7.41
N PRO A 203 -44.91 -9.25 8.02
CA PRO A 203 -46.01 -10.20 7.84
C PRO A 203 -47.40 -9.61 8.09
N SER A 204 -47.52 -8.70 9.07
CA SER A 204 -48.78 -8.04 9.42
C SER A 204 -49.31 -7.05 8.35
N THR A 205 -48.50 -6.71 7.35
CA THR A 205 -48.90 -5.77 6.28
C THR A 205 -49.52 -6.46 5.06
N TRP A 206 -49.48 -7.78 5.00
CA TRP A 206 -50.27 -8.58 4.07
C TRP A 206 -51.73 -8.53 4.51
N ARG A 207 -52.44 -7.46 4.16
CA ARG A 207 -53.90 -7.46 4.29
C ARG A 207 -54.40 -8.61 3.45
N ALA A 208 -55.18 -9.50 4.06
CA ALA A 208 -55.89 -10.55 3.36
C ALA A 208 -56.86 -9.88 2.39
N THR A 209 -56.41 -9.64 1.16
CA THR A 209 -57.31 -9.43 0.02
C THR A 209 -57.90 -10.79 -0.29
N THR A 210 -58.82 -11.25 0.55
CA THR A 210 -59.71 -12.36 0.22
C THR A 210 -60.65 -11.82 -0.85
N SER A 211 -60.31 -12.10 -2.11
CA SER A 211 -61.28 -12.13 -3.20
C SER A 211 -62.12 -13.39 -3.10
#